data_AF-A0A101RNJ0-F1
#
_entry.id   AF-A0A101RNJ0-F1
#
_cell.length_a   1.000
_cell.length_b   1.000
_cell.length_c   1.000
_cell.angle_alpha   90.00
_cell.angle_beta   90.00
_cell.angle_gamma   90.00
#
_symmetry.space_group_name_H-M   'P 1'
#
loop_
_entity.id
_entity.type
_entity.pdbx_description
1 polymer ?
#
loop_
_entity_poly.entity_id
_entity_poly.type
_entity_poly.pdbx_seq_one_letter_code
_entity_poly.pdbx_strand_id
1 'polypeptide(L)'
;MHGIWDTIHRLARRFNEHDAALGLNQDEQWSLQVLKIAEETGEASQAVIGARGINPRKGTAPWEDAHAEVADVAITALVALARMRPDDAAEYLDRHLAAKSAKFLLSGPASVPAPAEPA
;
A
#
# COMPACT_ATOMS: atom_id res chain seq x y z
N MET A 1 10.99 4.37 -21.35
CA MET A 1 10.48 4.62 -19.98
C MET A 1 10.42 3.27 -19.29
N HIS A 2 11.15 3.07 -18.19
CA HIS A 2 10.93 1.88 -17.37
C HIS A 2 9.63 2.08 -16.57
N GLY A 3 8.72 1.10 -16.61
CA GLY A 3 7.46 1.16 -15.87
C GLY A 3 7.70 0.99 -14.37
N ILE A 4 6.72 1.39 -13.55
CA ILE A 4 6.77 1.20 -12.08
C ILE A 4 7.15 -0.24 -11.71
N TRP A 5 6.57 -1.21 -12.41
CA TRP A 5 6.82 -2.64 -12.21
C TRP A 5 8.25 -3.08 -12.49
N ASP A 6 8.98 -2.45 -13.42
CA ASP A 6 10.39 -2.77 -13.65
C ASP A 6 11.23 -2.45 -12.41
N THR A 7 10.94 -1.31 -11.77
CA THR A 7 11.62 -0.90 -10.55
C THR A 7 11.22 -1.77 -9.37
N ILE A 8 9.93 -2.07 -9.23
CA ILE A 8 9.43 -2.99 -8.19
C ILE A 8 10.07 -4.37 -8.31
N HIS A 9 10.15 -4.94 -9.52
CA HIS A 9 10.81 -6.23 -9.74
C HIS A 9 12.31 -6.18 -9.45
N ARG A 10 13.01 -5.07 -9.74
CA ARG A 10 14.42 -4.91 -9.35
C ARG A 10 14.59 -4.89 -7.83
N LEU A 11 13.71 -4.18 -7.11
CA LEU A 11 13.72 -4.16 -5.64
C LEU A 11 13.42 -5.54 -5.06
N ALA A 12 12.37 -6.22 -5.56
CA ALA A 12 12.02 -7.56 -5.13
C ALA A 12 13.17 -8.56 -5.31
N ARG A 13 13.85 -8.53 -6.47
CA ARG A 13 15.05 -9.35 -6.70
C ARG A 13 16.17 -9.03 -5.72
N ARG A 14 16.46 -7.74 -5.51
CA ARG A 14 17.50 -7.29 -4.58
C ARG A 14 17.25 -7.78 -3.14
N PHE A 15 16.00 -7.75 -2.70
CA PHE A 15 15.63 -8.22 -1.35
C PHE A 15 15.63 -9.75 -1.25
N ASN A 16 15.17 -10.46 -2.28
CA ASN A 16 15.29 -11.92 -2.33
C ASN A 16 16.76 -12.37 -2.26
N GLU A 17 17.67 -11.71 -2.98
CA GLU A 17 19.11 -11.98 -2.93
C GLU A 17 19.70 -11.73 -1.53
N HIS A 18 19.28 -10.65 -0.87
CA HIS A 18 19.71 -10.34 0.49
C HIS A 18 19.26 -11.40 1.49
N ASP A 19 17.98 -11.75 1.48
CA ASP A 19 17.41 -12.71 2.42
C ASP A 19 17.92 -14.14 2.17
N ALA A 20 18.13 -14.52 0.90
CA ALA A 20 18.75 -15.80 0.55
C ALA A 20 20.19 -15.89 1.08
N ALA A 21 20.95 -14.79 1.07
CA ALA A 21 22.29 -14.74 1.66
C ALA A 21 22.26 -14.88 3.20
N LEU A 22 21.12 -14.60 3.84
CA LEU A 22 20.88 -14.85 5.27
C LEU A 22 20.37 -16.27 5.56
N GLY A 23 20.18 -17.11 4.53
CA GLY A 23 19.70 -18.48 4.66
C GLY A 23 18.19 -18.61 4.87
N LEU A 24 17.42 -17.54 4.62
CA LEU A 24 15.97 -17.55 4.78
C LEU A 24 15.29 -18.28 3.63
N ASN A 25 14.34 -19.14 3.97
CA ASN A 25 13.49 -19.80 2.99
C ASN A 25 12.42 -18.84 2.43
N GLN A 26 11.67 -19.29 1.42
CA GLN A 26 10.72 -18.45 0.72
C GLN A 26 9.55 -17.96 1.59
N ASP A 27 9.02 -18.81 2.48
CA ASP A 27 7.91 -18.44 3.35
C ASP A 27 8.36 -17.43 4.42
N GLU A 28 9.58 -17.57 4.93
CA GLU A 28 10.20 -16.61 5.85
C GLU A 28 10.38 -15.25 5.18
N GLN A 29 10.91 -15.24 3.95
CA GLN A 29 11.07 -14.05 3.14
C GLN A 29 9.76 -13.29 2.90
N TRP A 30 8.70 -14.01 2.51
CA TRP A 30 7.37 -13.41 2.34
C TRP A 30 6.81 -12.89 3.65
N SER A 31 6.96 -13.65 4.74
CA SER A 31 6.50 -13.25 6.07
C SER A 31 7.15 -11.93 6.49
N LEU A 32 8.47 -11.81 6.36
CA LEU A 32 9.19 -10.58 6.70
C LEU A 32 8.76 -9.39 5.83
N GLN A 33 8.57 -9.61 4.53
CA GLN A 33 8.11 -8.53 3.64
C GLN A 33 6.68 -8.06 3.96
N VAL A 34 5.79 -8.99 4.34
CA VAL A 34 4.43 -8.63 4.77
C VAL A 34 4.46 -7.90 6.11
N LEU A 35 5.32 -8.29 7.05
CA LEU A 35 5.50 -7.58 8.32
C LEU A 35 5.98 -6.13 8.10
N LYS A 36 6.80 -5.87 7.09
CA LYS A 36 7.19 -4.50 6.72
C LYS A 36 6.00 -3.61 6.34
N ILE A 37 4.92 -4.15 5.78
CA ILE A 37 3.71 -3.35 5.51
C ILE A 37 3.13 -2.76 6.80
N ALA A 38 3.15 -3.53 7.89
CA ALA A 38 2.67 -3.06 9.19
C ALA A 38 3.56 -1.95 9.77
N GLU A 39 4.88 -2.05 9.55
CA GLU A 39 5.85 -1.02 9.92
C GLU A 39 5.55 0.30 9.20
N GLU A 40 5.48 0.29 7.85
CA GLU A 40 5.17 1.50 7.06
C GLU A 40 3.79 2.08 7.40
N THR A 41 2.81 1.22 7.69
CA THR A 41 1.48 1.66 8.12
C THR A 41 1.54 2.41 9.46
N GLY A 42 2.43 1.97 10.36
CA GLY A 42 2.71 2.66 11.63
C GLY A 42 3.31 4.04 11.41
N GLU A 43 4.26 4.16 10.48
CA GLU A 43 4.89 5.43 10.11
C GLU A 43 3.87 6.40 9.48
N ALA A 44 3.06 5.93 8.53
CA ALA A 44 1.96 6.71 7.95
C ALA A 44 0.96 7.18 9.01
N SER A 45 0.59 6.31 9.96
CA SER A 45 -0.28 6.68 11.08
C SER A 45 0.36 7.76 11.96
N GLN A 46 1.66 7.64 12.23
CA GLN A 46 2.40 8.64 13.01
C GLN A 46 2.46 9.99 12.29
N ALA A 47 2.68 10.00 10.97
CA ALA A 47 2.70 11.21 10.16
C ALA A 47 1.34 11.92 10.18
N VAL A 48 0.23 11.17 10.06
CA VAL A 48 -1.14 11.73 10.19
C VAL A 48 -1.35 12.34 11.58
N ILE A 49 -0.92 11.66 12.64
CA ILE A 49 -0.99 12.18 14.02
C ILE A 49 -0.21 13.50 14.14
N GLY A 50 0.98 13.57 13.54
CA GLY A 50 1.79 14.79 13.46
C GLY A 50 1.07 15.91 12.70
N ALA A 51 0.52 15.61 11.53
CA ALA A 51 -0.20 16.56 10.68
C ALA A 51 -1.47 17.12 11.33
N ARG A 52 -2.14 16.32 12.17
CA ARG A 52 -3.29 16.74 12.96
C ARG A 52 -2.92 17.54 14.20
N GLY A 53 -1.65 17.57 14.60
CA GLY A 53 -1.20 18.25 15.82
C GLY A 53 -1.73 17.64 17.12
N ILE A 54 -2.23 16.40 17.08
CA ILE A 54 -2.91 15.78 18.23
C ILE A 54 -1.94 15.08 19.20
N ASN A 55 -0.64 15.07 18.92
CA ASN A 55 0.37 14.54 19.82
C ASN A 55 0.88 15.65 20.78
N PRO A 56 0.46 15.67 22.05
CA PRO A 56 0.83 16.75 22.99
C PRO A 56 2.33 16.78 23.34
N ARG A 57 3.11 15.77 22.94
CA ARG A 57 4.57 15.67 23.16
C ARG A 57 5.40 16.11 21.96
N LYS A 58 4.77 16.47 20.82
CA LYS A 58 5.44 16.89 19.58
C LYS A 58 4.74 18.12 18.98
N GLY A 59 5.45 18.85 18.12
CA GLY A 59 4.83 19.92 17.30
C GLY A 59 3.99 19.37 16.15
N THR A 60 3.33 20.27 15.42
CA THR A 60 2.60 19.96 14.18
C THR A 60 3.56 19.67 13.02
N ALA A 61 3.26 18.65 12.22
CA ALA A 61 3.98 18.33 10.99
C ALA A 61 3.18 18.74 9.74
N PRO A 62 3.81 18.89 8.56
CA PRO A 62 3.11 19.04 7.29
C PRO A 62 2.38 17.75 6.88
N TRP A 63 1.36 17.87 6.01
CA TRP A 63 0.65 16.69 5.46
C TRP A 63 1.48 15.92 4.42
N GLU A 64 2.46 16.59 3.84
CA GLU A 64 3.41 16.06 2.88
C GLU A 64 4.18 14.85 3.44
N ASP A 65 4.47 14.84 4.75
CA ASP A 65 5.06 13.68 5.42
C ASP A 65 4.14 12.47 5.29
N ALA A 66 2.83 12.64 5.57
CA ALA A 66 1.87 11.55 5.43
C ALA A 66 1.70 11.08 3.97
N HIS A 67 1.85 11.97 2.98
CA HIS A 67 1.85 11.57 1.57
C HIS A 67 3.04 10.66 1.23
N ALA A 68 4.23 11.00 1.74
CA ALA A 68 5.42 10.18 1.55
C ALA A 68 5.24 8.80 2.18
N GLU A 69 4.80 8.74 3.45
CA GLU A 69 4.62 7.47 4.15
C GLU A 69 3.53 6.59 3.50
N VAL A 70 2.44 7.17 2.98
CA VAL A 70 1.43 6.40 2.23
C VAL A 70 2.02 5.83 0.93
N ALA A 71 2.92 6.56 0.27
CA ALA A 71 3.63 6.04 -0.89
C ALA A 71 4.56 4.89 -0.50
N ASP A 72 5.24 4.96 0.65
CA ASP A 72 6.11 3.90 1.15
C ASP A 72 5.32 2.63 1.51
N VAL A 73 4.12 2.77 2.08
CA VAL A 73 3.18 1.64 2.26
C VAL A 73 2.83 1.00 0.91
N ALA A 74 2.49 1.81 -0.10
CA ALA A 74 2.12 1.31 -1.42
C ALA A 74 3.29 0.59 -2.11
N ILE A 75 4.50 1.17 -2.07
CA ILE A 75 5.72 0.57 -2.62
C ILE A 75 6.02 -0.74 -1.91
N THR A 76 5.96 -0.78 -0.58
CA THR A 76 6.22 -1.98 0.23
C THR A 76 5.22 -3.09 -0.09
N ALA A 77 3.94 -2.76 -0.27
CA ALA A 77 2.92 -3.72 -0.68
C ALA A 77 3.13 -4.25 -2.11
N LEU A 78 3.53 -3.39 -3.06
CA LEU A 78 3.85 -3.81 -4.43
C LEU A 78 5.08 -4.72 -4.47
N VAL A 79 6.12 -4.41 -3.69
CA VAL A 79 7.30 -5.28 -3.53
C VAL A 79 6.91 -6.63 -2.92
N ALA A 80 6.06 -6.65 -1.89
CA ALA A 80 5.53 -7.89 -1.34
C ALA A 80 4.84 -8.74 -2.40
N LEU A 81 3.95 -8.14 -3.19
CA LEU A 81 3.25 -8.84 -4.25
C LEU A 81 4.21 -9.38 -5.32
N ALA A 82 5.20 -8.59 -5.73
CA ALA A 82 6.23 -9.01 -6.68
C ALA A 82 7.11 -10.16 -6.16
N ARG A 83 7.43 -10.19 -4.86
CA ARG A 83 8.18 -11.30 -4.25
C ARG A 83 7.34 -12.59 -4.19
N MET A 84 6.02 -12.47 -4.01
CA MET A 84 5.10 -13.61 -3.97
C MET A 84 4.66 -14.10 -5.35
N ARG A 85 4.67 -13.21 -6.36
CA ARG A 85 4.24 -13.46 -7.74
C ARG A 85 5.26 -12.92 -8.75
N PRO A 86 6.45 -13.52 -8.86
CA PRO A 86 7.54 -12.96 -9.65
C PRO A 86 7.24 -12.86 -11.15
N ASP A 87 6.30 -13.67 -11.65
CA ASP A 87 6.01 -13.78 -13.09
C ASP A 87 4.79 -12.96 -13.53
N ASP A 88 3.84 -12.67 -12.63
CA ASP A 88 2.54 -12.08 -12.99
C ASP A 88 1.95 -11.12 -11.95
N ALA A 89 2.78 -10.51 -11.10
CA ALA A 89 2.31 -9.58 -10.06
C ALA A 89 1.47 -8.41 -10.61
N ALA A 90 1.89 -7.85 -11.75
CA ALA A 90 1.19 -6.74 -12.40
C ALA A 90 -0.20 -7.16 -12.90
N GLU A 91 -0.26 -8.23 -13.69
CA GLU A 91 -1.49 -8.78 -14.24
C GLU A 91 -2.43 -9.27 -13.13
N TYR A 92 -1.88 -9.82 -12.05
CA TYR A 92 -2.64 -10.22 -10.89
C TYR A 92 -3.28 -9.01 -10.20
N LEU A 93 -2.51 -7.94 -9.96
CA LEU A 93 -3.03 -6.72 -9.34
C LEU A 93 -4.12 -6.09 -10.20
N ASP A 94 -3.91 -5.98 -11.51
CA ASP A 94 -4.88 -5.40 -12.45
C ASP A 94 -6.20 -6.18 -12.44
N ARG A 95 -6.14 -7.51 -12.54
CA ARG A 95 -7.33 -8.37 -12.45
C ARG A 95 -8.02 -8.24 -11.11
N HIS A 96 -7.26 -8.19 -10.01
CA HIS A 96 -7.82 -8.08 -8.67
C HIS A 96 -8.50 -6.73 -8.47
N LEU A 97 -7.87 -5.64 -8.91
CA LEU A 97 -8.41 -4.28 -8.86
C LEU A 97 -9.69 -4.17 -9.69
N ALA A 98 -9.70 -4.69 -10.92
CA ALA A 98 -10.89 -4.71 -11.77
C ALA A 98 -12.05 -5.45 -11.09
N ALA A 99 -11.79 -6.64 -10.54
CA ALA A 99 -12.80 -7.43 -9.85
C ALA A 99 -13.35 -6.74 -8.59
N LYS A 100 -12.49 -6.09 -7.79
CA LYS A 100 -12.91 -5.39 -6.56
C LYS A 100 -13.65 -4.10 -6.86
N SER A 101 -13.19 -3.33 -7.85
CA SER A 101 -13.77 -2.03 -8.21
C SER A 101 -15.09 -2.16 -8.96
N ALA A 102 -15.31 -3.23 -9.73
CA ALA A 102 -16.54 -3.43 -10.51
C ALA A 102 -17.82 -3.20 -9.69
N LYS A 103 -17.87 -3.67 -8.45
CA LYS A 103 -19.06 -3.50 -7.58
C LYS A 103 -19.34 -2.04 -7.22
N PHE A 104 -18.30 -1.24 -7.05
CA PHE A 104 -18.41 0.16 -6.60
C PHE A 104 -18.53 1.13 -7.76
N LEU A 105 -17.91 0.83 -8.90
CA LEU A 105 -17.94 1.72 -10.08
C LEU A 105 -19.13 1.46 -11.00
N LEU A 106 -19.73 0.25 -10.98
CA LEU A 106 -20.97 -0.04 -11.73
C LEU A 106 -22.24 0.40 -11.00
N SER A 107 -22.17 0.51 -9.66
CA SER A 107 -23.25 1.09 -8.87
C SER A 107 -23.09 2.60 -8.91
N GLY A 108 -23.88 3.30 -9.73
CA GLY A 108 -23.96 4.77 -9.68
C GLY A 108 -24.25 5.23 -8.24
N PRO A 109 -23.94 6.50 -7.88
CA PRO A 109 -24.20 6.99 -6.53
C PRO A 109 -25.65 6.68 -6.17
N ALA A 110 -25.86 5.98 -5.04
CA ALA A 110 -27.20 5.72 -4.54
C ALA A 110 -27.93 7.07 -4.52
N SER A 111 -29.03 7.17 -5.28
CA SER A 111 -29.87 8.36 -5.25
C SER A 111 -30.31 8.54 -3.81
N VAL A 112 -29.73 9.53 -3.11
CA VAL A 112 -30.22 9.93 -1.80
C VAL A 112 -31.65 10.41 -2.03
N PRO A 113 -32.67 9.75 -1.46
CA PRO A 113 -34.04 10.23 -1.61
C PRO A 113 -34.11 11.66 -1.09
N ALA A 114 -34.68 12.55 -1.90
CA ALA A 114 -34.85 13.95 -1.52
C ALA A 114 -35.59 14.02 -0.17
N PRO A 115 -35.19 14.91 0.74
CA PRO A 115 -35.93 15.09 1.99
C PRO A 115 -37.39 15.40 1.67
N ALA A 116 -38.32 14.74 2.37
CA ALA A 116 -39.74 15.02 2.22
C ALA A 116 -40.01 16.50 2.51
N GLU A 117 -40.70 17.18 1.58
CA GLU A 117 -41.11 18.57 1.80
C GLU A 117 -41.99 18.67 3.04
N PRO A 118 -41.76 19.66 3.91
CA PRO A 118 -42.63 19.90 5.06
C PRO A 118 -44.01 20.37 4.59
N ALA A 119 -45.04 19.78 5.21
CA ALA A 119 -46.46 20.07 4.98
C ALA A 119 -46.87 21.48 5.44
#